data_AF-A0A655JIW7-F1
#
_entry.id   AF-A0A655JIW7-F1
#
_cell.length_a   1.000
_cell.length_b   1.000
_cell.length_c   1.000
_cell.angle_alpha   90.00
_cell.angle_beta   90.00
_cell.angle_gamma   90.00
#
_symmetry.space_group_name_H-M   'P 1'
#
loop_
_entity.id
_entity.type
_entity.pdbx_description
1 polymer ?
#
loop_
_entity_poly.entity_id
_entity_poly.type
_entity_poly.pdbx_seq_one_letter_code
_entity_poly.pdbx_strand_id
1 'polypeptide(L)'
;MGNHCKRVFVEAVDVVSGIGYDKVDPDNPAFRFVNVYRVVSNLGVFDFGGPDHSMRAVSLHPGVTPGDVRDATSFEVHDLDAAEQTRLPTDDELHLIRAVIDPKSLRDREIRS
;
A
#
# COMPACT_ATOMS: atom_id res chain seq x y z
N MET A 1 -3.27 2.48 4.94
CA MET A 1 -4.52 1.80 5.37
C MET A 1 -4.23 0.94 6.58
N GLY A 2 -4.93 1.21 7.69
CA GLY A 2 -4.71 0.49 8.96
C GLY A 2 -5.15 -0.97 8.97
N ASN A 3 -6.04 -1.36 8.05
CA ASN A 3 -6.55 -2.72 7.92
C ASN A 3 -6.65 -3.10 6.43
N HIS A 4 -5.78 -4.00 5.98
CA HIS A 4 -5.80 -4.57 4.65
C HIS A 4 -6.80 -5.72 4.62
N CYS A 5 -7.89 -5.58 3.85
CA CYS A 5 -8.89 -6.63 3.70
C CYS A 5 -9.65 -6.50 2.38
N LYS A 6 -10.36 -7.58 2.01
CA LYS A 6 -11.12 -7.68 0.75
C LYS A 6 -12.20 -6.60 0.59
N ARG A 7 -12.66 -6.01 1.70
CA ARG A 7 -13.62 -4.89 1.67
C ARG A 7 -12.98 -3.56 1.27
N VAL A 8 -11.66 -3.43 1.39
CA VAL A 8 -10.90 -2.24 1.00
C VAL A 8 -10.32 -2.44 -0.39
N PHE A 9 -9.67 -3.58 -0.62
CA PHE A 9 -9.07 -3.93 -1.89
C PHE A 9 -10.06 -4.80 -2.69
N VAL A 10 -10.98 -4.10 -3.36
CA VAL A 10 -12.10 -4.66 -4.15
C VAL A 10 -11.81 -4.59 -5.65
N GLU A 11 -12.47 -5.43 -6.44
CA GLU A 11 -12.37 -5.38 -7.91
C GLU A 11 -12.91 -4.08 -8.51
N ALA A 12 -13.99 -3.54 -7.94
CA ALA A 12 -14.61 -2.29 -8.35
C ALA A 12 -15.08 -1.50 -7.14
N VAL A 13 -14.80 -0.19 -7.14
CA VAL A 13 -15.29 0.74 -6.10
C VAL A 13 -16.70 1.22 -6.45
N ASP A 14 -17.50 1.49 -5.42
CA ASP A 14 -18.85 2.01 -5.61
C ASP A 14 -18.85 3.43 -6.21
N VAL A 15 -17.88 4.26 -5.80
CA VAL A 15 -17.74 5.66 -6.23
C VAL A 15 -16.27 6.02 -6.37
N VAL A 16 -15.89 6.58 -7.52
CA VAL A 16 -14.53 7.09 -7.79
C VAL A 16 -14.40 8.51 -7.26
N SER A 17 -13.78 8.67 -6.09
CA SER A 17 -13.47 9.98 -5.48
C SER A 17 -12.01 10.41 -5.71
N GLY A 18 -11.08 9.46 -5.75
CA GLY A 18 -9.71 9.64 -6.24
C GLY A 18 -9.54 8.95 -7.58
N ILE A 19 -8.90 9.61 -8.54
CA ILE A 19 -8.74 9.08 -9.89
C ILE A 19 -7.72 7.94 -9.93
N GLY A 20 -8.08 6.84 -10.57
CA GLY A 20 -7.17 5.75 -10.95
C GLY A 20 -6.59 5.95 -12.35
N TYR A 21 -5.60 5.12 -12.72
CA TYR A 21 -4.96 5.18 -14.03
C TYR A 21 -5.91 4.84 -15.20
N ASP A 22 -6.95 4.06 -14.96
CA ASP A 22 -7.99 3.72 -15.94
C ASP A 22 -8.91 4.90 -16.31
N LYS A 23 -8.79 6.04 -15.61
CA LYS A 23 -9.51 7.29 -15.91
C LYS A 23 -8.63 8.37 -16.54
N VAL A 24 -7.36 8.05 -16.81
CA VAL A 24 -6.40 8.98 -17.41
C VAL A 24 -6.53 8.92 -18.93
N ASP A 25 -6.86 10.05 -19.54
CA ASP A 25 -6.77 10.24 -20.98
C ASP A 25 -5.34 10.70 -21.33
N PRO A 26 -4.54 9.87 -22.04
CA PRO A 26 -3.16 10.18 -22.36
C PRO A 26 -3.00 11.35 -23.34
N ASP A 27 -4.02 11.63 -24.16
CA ASP A 27 -4.00 12.72 -25.14
C ASP A 27 -4.36 14.07 -24.51
N ASN A 28 -4.91 14.06 -23.28
CA ASN A 28 -5.30 15.26 -22.57
C ASN A 28 -4.22 15.70 -21.57
N PRO A 29 -3.55 16.84 -21.81
CA PRO A 29 -2.46 17.31 -20.94
C PRO A 29 -2.91 17.64 -19.52
N ALA A 30 -4.22 17.79 -19.26
CA ALA A 30 -4.73 17.98 -17.90
C ALA A 30 -4.35 16.83 -16.95
N PHE A 31 -4.20 15.60 -17.46
CA PHE A 31 -3.86 14.43 -16.66
C PHE A 31 -2.35 14.19 -16.49
N ARG A 32 -1.48 15.04 -17.04
CA ARG A 32 -0.02 14.84 -17.02
C ARG A 32 0.63 14.76 -15.63
N PHE A 33 -0.10 15.12 -14.58
CA PHE A 33 0.38 15.12 -13.20
C PHE A 33 -0.18 13.96 -12.37
N VAL A 34 -0.98 13.07 -12.96
CA VAL A 34 -1.49 11.90 -12.25
C VAL A 34 -0.34 10.97 -11.91
N ASN A 35 -0.18 10.72 -10.62
CA ASN A 35 0.82 9.80 -10.09
C ASN A 35 0.33 9.23 -8.77
N VAL A 36 -0.24 8.02 -8.81
CA VAL A 36 -0.56 7.28 -7.59
C VAL A 36 0.70 6.55 -7.15
N TYR A 37 1.45 7.20 -6.26
CA TYR A 37 2.83 6.78 -5.97
C TYR A 37 2.91 5.48 -5.16
N ARG A 38 2.25 5.41 -4.00
CA ARG A 38 2.33 4.26 -3.08
C ARG A 38 1.04 4.04 -2.31
N VAL A 39 0.80 2.78 -1.97
CA VAL A 39 -0.15 2.35 -0.95
C VAL A 39 0.63 1.63 0.15
N VAL A 40 0.49 2.10 1.38
CA VAL A 40 1.08 1.43 2.56
C VAL A 40 -0.06 0.89 3.43
N SER A 41 -0.01 -0.39 3.77
CA SER A 41 -0.99 -1.03 4.66
C SER A 41 -0.30 -1.71 5.84
N ASN A 42 -1.07 -2.30 6.77
CA ASN A 42 -0.54 -3.15 7.83
C ASN A 42 0.17 -4.43 7.33
N LEU A 43 0.07 -4.76 6.03
CA LEU A 43 0.68 -5.96 5.44
C LEU A 43 1.95 -5.66 4.62
N GLY A 44 2.08 -4.47 4.05
CA GLY A 44 3.18 -4.16 3.14
C GLY A 44 3.09 -2.81 2.45
N VAL A 45 4.01 -2.61 1.53
CA VAL A 45 4.13 -1.46 0.63
C VAL A 45 3.84 -1.91 -0.79
N PHE A 46 2.99 -1.15 -1.47
CA PHE A 46 2.53 -1.44 -2.82
C PHE A 46 2.61 -0.19 -3.69
N ASP A 47 2.66 -0.39 -4.99
CA ASP A 47 2.55 0.66 -5.99
C ASP A 47 1.70 0.21 -7.19
N PHE A 48 1.62 1.03 -8.22
CA PHE A 48 0.90 0.74 -9.47
C PHE A 48 1.89 0.58 -10.64
N GLY A 49 3.01 -0.09 -10.37
CA GLY A 49 4.08 -0.36 -11.34
C GLY A 49 3.96 -1.73 -12.03
N GLY A 50 2.87 -2.47 -11.81
CA GLY A 50 2.58 -3.69 -12.55
C GLY A 50 2.11 -3.42 -13.99
N PRO A 51 1.86 -4.47 -14.78
CA PRO A 51 1.29 -4.35 -16.12
C PRO A 51 0.01 -3.52 -16.11
N ASP A 52 -0.16 -2.62 -17.08
CA ASP A 52 -1.33 -1.74 -17.20
C ASP A 52 -1.64 -0.93 -15.93
N HIS A 53 -0.61 -0.53 -15.19
CA HIS A 53 -0.73 0.15 -13.89
C HIS A 53 -1.51 -0.66 -12.84
N SER A 54 -1.48 -1.99 -12.93
CA SER A 54 -1.99 -2.87 -11.88
C SER A 54 -1.16 -2.72 -10.59
N MET A 55 -1.82 -3.02 -9.47
CA MET A 55 -1.19 -2.97 -8.16
C MET A 55 -0.08 -4.03 -8.07
N ARG A 56 1.09 -3.62 -7.61
CA ARG A 56 2.28 -4.45 -7.46
C ARG A 56 2.81 -4.37 -6.03
N ALA A 57 3.29 -5.51 -5.51
CA ALA A 57 3.96 -5.56 -4.23
C ALA A 57 5.39 -5.01 -4.35
N VAL A 58 5.70 -4.00 -3.54
CA VAL A 58 7.07 -3.45 -3.43
C VAL A 58 7.82 -4.16 -2.31
N SER A 59 7.18 -4.31 -1.15
CA SER A 59 7.74 -5.09 -0.03
C SER A 59 6.64 -5.56 0.92
N LEU A 60 6.85 -6.70 1.58
CA LEU A 60 5.97 -7.19 2.65
C LEU A 60 6.57 -6.90 4.02
N HIS A 61 5.75 -6.60 5.02
CA HIS A 61 6.27 -6.34 6.36
C HIS A 61 6.83 -7.62 6.99
N PRO A 62 7.82 -7.53 7.90
CA PRO A 62 8.36 -8.70 8.55
C PRO A 62 7.28 -9.58 9.19
N GLY A 63 7.28 -10.87 8.86
CA GLY A 63 6.29 -11.84 9.32
C GLY A 63 5.04 -11.98 8.44
N VAL A 64 4.84 -11.11 7.45
CA VAL A 64 3.74 -11.22 6.48
C VAL A 64 4.17 -12.07 5.29
N THR A 65 3.31 -13.01 4.89
CA THR A 65 3.53 -13.88 3.74
C THR A 65 2.79 -13.37 2.50
N PRO A 66 3.22 -13.76 1.28
CA PRO A 66 2.43 -13.59 0.06
C PRO A 66 1.01 -14.16 0.14
N GLY A 67 0.81 -15.24 0.92
CA GLY A 67 -0.50 -15.84 1.15
C GLY A 67 -1.45 -14.91 1.90
N ASP A 68 -0.96 -14.27 2.97
CA ASP A 68 -1.77 -13.35 3.80
C ASP A 68 -2.33 -12.20 2.98
N VAL A 69 -1.51 -11.64 2.06
CA VAL A 69 -1.94 -10.57 1.16
C VAL A 69 -2.96 -11.09 0.14
N ARG A 70 -2.72 -12.25 -0.47
CA ARG A 70 -3.68 -12.86 -1.42
C ARG A 70 -5.04 -13.13 -0.78
N ASP A 71 -5.05 -13.64 0.44
CA ASP A 71 -6.28 -13.91 1.18
C ASP A 71 -7.03 -12.64 1.58
N ALA A 72 -6.30 -11.52 1.75
CA ALA A 72 -6.83 -10.22 2.12
C ALA A 72 -7.13 -9.28 0.93
N THR A 73 -6.86 -9.68 -0.32
CA THR A 73 -7.08 -8.86 -1.52
C THR A 73 -8.10 -9.53 -2.45
N SER A 74 -8.98 -8.77 -3.10
CA SER A 74 -10.00 -9.33 -4.01
C SER A 74 -9.53 -9.44 -5.45
N PHE A 75 -8.28 -9.08 -5.74
CA PHE A 75 -7.68 -9.10 -7.07
C PHE A 75 -6.22 -9.54 -6.96
N GLU A 76 -5.62 -9.91 -8.08
CA GLU A 76 -4.22 -10.32 -8.15
C GLU A 76 -3.28 -9.14 -7.92
N VAL A 77 -2.23 -9.37 -7.10
CA VAL A 77 -1.17 -8.39 -6.85
C VAL A 77 0.07 -8.83 -7.63
N HIS A 78 0.57 -7.96 -8.51
CA HIS A 78 1.75 -8.25 -9.33
C HIS A 78 3.02 -8.39 -8.47
N ASP A 79 3.92 -9.28 -8.88
CA ASP A 79 5.19 -9.61 -8.20
C ASP A 79 5.08 -9.96 -6.71
N LEU A 80 3.90 -10.40 -6.24
CA LEU A 80 3.69 -10.66 -4.82
C LEU A 80 4.62 -11.73 -4.24
N ASP A 81 4.90 -12.79 -5.00
CA ASP A 81 5.80 -13.88 -4.59
C ASP A 81 7.29 -13.49 -4.60
N ALA A 82 7.65 -12.43 -5.35
CA ALA A 82 9.00 -11.91 -5.44
C ALA A 82 9.25 -10.71 -4.52
N ALA A 83 8.22 -10.25 -3.80
CA ALA A 83 8.30 -9.08 -2.95
C ALA A 83 9.29 -9.29 -1.80
N GLU A 84 10.25 -8.36 -1.69
CA GLU A 84 11.23 -8.40 -0.62
C GLU A 84 10.61 -8.04 0.73
N GLN A 85 11.32 -8.36 1.82
CA GLN A 85 10.91 -7.91 3.14
C GLN A 85 11.18 -6.41 3.30
N THR A 86 10.25 -5.72 3.96
CA THR A 86 10.38 -4.29 4.27
C THR A 86 11.57 -4.07 5.18
N ARG A 87 12.40 -3.07 4.86
CA ARG A 87 13.54 -2.69 5.70
C ARG A 87 13.12 -2.46 7.14
N LEU A 88 13.99 -2.81 8.08
CA LEU A 88 13.81 -2.39 9.46
C LEU A 88 14.12 -0.88 9.60
N PRO A 89 13.46 -0.18 10.53
CA PRO A 89 13.83 1.19 10.85
C PRO A 89 15.25 1.25 11.43
N THR A 90 15.94 2.35 11.18
CA THR A 90 17.20 2.69 11.86
C THR A 90 16.96 3.08 13.32
N ASP A 91 18.01 3.05 14.14
CA ASP A 91 17.92 3.44 15.55
C ASP A 91 17.43 4.89 15.73
N ASP A 92 17.90 5.80 14.86
CA ASP A 92 17.48 7.20 14.87
C ASP A 92 16.00 7.35 14.50
N GLU A 93 15.51 6.61 13.49
CA GLU A 93 14.08 6.59 13.15
C GLU A 93 13.24 6.05 14.31
N LEU A 94 13.69 4.98 14.98
CA LEU A 94 13.01 4.44 16.15
C LEU A 94 12.96 5.45 17.30
N HIS A 95 14.05 6.17 17.53
CA HIS A 95 14.11 7.23 18.54
C HIS A 95 13.11 8.35 18.21
N LEU A 96 13.13 8.87 16.98
CA LEU A 96 12.21 9.91 16.54
C LEU A 96 10.75 9.47 16.71
N ILE A 97 10.40 8.26 16.30
CA ILE A 97 9.02 7.76 16.41
C ILE A 97 8.61 7.60 17.88
N ARG A 98 9.45 6.96 18.71
CA ARG A 98 9.07 6.53 20.07
C ARG A 98 9.23 7.59 21.14
N ALA A 99 10.11 8.58 20.94
CA ALA A 99 10.44 9.56 21.97
C ALA A 99 10.05 11.00 21.57
N VAL A 100 10.01 11.32 20.28
CA VAL A 100 9.82 12.70 19.80
C VAL A 100 8.44 12.92 19.19
N ILE A 101 8.07 12.10 18.19
CA ILE A 101 6.89 12.32 17.35
C ILE A 101 5.64 11.69 17.97
N ASP A 102 5.71 10.42 18.37
CA ASP A 102 4.58 9.69 18.94
C ASP A 102 4.97 8.96 20.25
N PRO A 103 5.31 9.71 21.31
CA PRO A 103 5.73 9.14 22.59
C PRO A 103 4.61 8.42 23.34
N LYS A 104 3.35 8.63 22.94
CA LYS A 104 2.17 7.97 23.53
C LYS A 104 1.72 6.74 22.74
N SER A 105 2.45 6.37 21.67
CA SER A 105 2.13 5.23 20.80
C SER A 105 0.70 5.24 20.27
N LEU A 106 0.20 6.41 19.85
CA LEU A 106 -1.12 6.51 19.23
C LEU A 106 -1.20 5.72 17.91
N ARG A 107 -0.07 5.58 17.21
CA ARG A 107 0.05 4.78 15.97
C ARG A 107 -0.43 3.34 16.14
N ASP A 108 -0.29 2.75 17.33
CA ASP A 108 -0.65 1.36 17.58
C ASP A 108 -2.18 1.14 17.54
N ARG A 109 -2.97 2.22 17.68
CA ARG A 109 -4.44 2.17 17.54
C ARG A 109 -4.90 2.22 16.09
N GLU A 110 -4.07 2.75 15.21
CA GLU A 110 -4.38 2.95 13.79
C GLU A 110 -4.02 1.74 12.94
N ILE A 111 -3.21 0.82 13.46
CA ILE A 111 -2.76 -0.40 12.77
C ILE A 111 -3.46 -1.61 13.39
N ARG A 112 -4.25 -2.33 12.59
CA ARG A 112 -4.85 -3.59 13.02
C ARG A 112 -3.86 -4.73 12.83
N SER A 113 -3.76 -5.57 13.85
CA SER A 113 -3.09 -6.88 13.82
C SER A 113 -3.84 -7.89 12.97
#